data_AF-A0A7J5AMD9-F1
#
_entry.id   AF-A0A7J5AMD9-F1
#
_cell.length_a   1.000
_cell.length_b   1.000
_cell.length_c   1.000
_cell.angle_alpha   90.00
_cell.angle_beta   90.00
_cell.angle_gamma   90.00
#
_symmetry.space_group_name_H-M   'P 1'
#
loop_
_entity.id
_entity.type
_entity.pdbx_description
1 polymer ?
#
loop_
_entity_poly.entity_id
_entity_poly.type
_entity_poly.pdbx_seq_one_letter_code
_entity_poly.pdbx_strand_id
1 'polypeptide(L)'
;MKAGDVLHLTRAASPQFARPIFFRLIKVRAELHTYDGWTWIDGYQLDEKGDAIARRELFVLKAGVRAQLPPPRTRPKVPARQALRRR
;
A
#
# COMPACT_ATOMS: atom_id res chain seq x y z
N MET A 1 1.00 10.07 3.86
CA MET A 1 1.24 8.87 3.03
C MET A 1 2.11 9.29 1.87
N LYS A 2 3.33 8.78 1.80
CA LYS A 2 4.28 9.00 0.69
C LYS A 2 4.80 7.67 0.18
N ALA A 3 5.31 7.68 -1.05
CA ALA A 3 5.97 6.52 -1.62
C ALA A 3 7.08 6.02 -0.67
N GLY A 4 7.01 4.75 -0.32
CA GLY A 4 7.93 4.08 0.56
C GLY A 4 7.51 3.96 2.03
N ASP A 5 6.38 4.55 2.42
CA ASP A 5 5.79 4.33 3.74
C ASP A 5 5.29 2.89 3.87
N VAL A 6 5.40 2.31 5.07
CA VAL A 6 4.73 1.07 5.43
C VAL A 6 3.42 1.42 6.10
N LEU A 7 2.32 0.93 5.56
CA LEU A 7 0.97 1.19 6.01
C LEU A 7 0.44 -0.06 6.72
N HIS A 8 -0.19 0.14 7.86
CA HIS A 8 -0.97 -0.89 8.53
C HIS A 8 -2.43 -0.72 8.11
N LEU A 9 -2.88 -1.58 7.19
CA LEU A 9 -4.22 -1.54 6.62
C LEU A 9 -5.11 -2.47 7.43
N THR A 10 -6.14 -1.89 8.05
CA THR A 10 -7.12 -2.60 8.88
C THR A 10 -8.52 -2.41 8.29
N ARG A 11 -9.54 -2.98 8.92
CA ARG A 11 -10.95 -2.79 8.54
C ARG A 11 -11.36 -1.31 8.45
N ALA A 12 -10.70 -0.42 9.20
CA ALA A 12 -10.94 1.02 9.11
C ALA A 12 -10.53 1.62 7.75
N ALA A 13 -9.52 1.04 7.10
CA ALA A 13 -9.05 1.47 5.79
C ALA A 13 -9.88 0.85 4.65
N SER A 14 -10.39 -0.37 4.82
CA SER A 14 -11.34 -0.97 3.88
C SER A 14 -12.04 -2.16 4.55
N PRO A 15 -13.36 -2.36 4.36
CA PRO A 15 -14.08 -3.51 4.91
C PRO A 15 -13.49 -4.88 4.53
N GLN A 16 -12.77 -4.95 3.41
CA GLN A 16 -12.12 -6.16 2.91
C GLN A 16 -10.99 -6.66 3.82
N PHE A 17 -10.45 -5.82 4.70
CA PHE A 17 -9.38 -6.18 5.63
C PHE A 17 -9.94 -6.68 6.97
N ALA A 18 -10.68 -7.79 6.95
CA ALA A 18 -11.06 -8.50 8.17
C ALA A 18 -9.83 -8.95 8.97
N ARG A 19 -8.76 -9.34 8.27
CA ARG A 19 -7.42 -9.50 8.81
C ARG A 19 -6.56 -8.30 8.39
N PRO A 20 -5.88 -7.63 9.34
CA PRO A 20 -5.02 -6.52 8.99
C PRO A 20 -3.80 -6.99 8.21
N ILE A 21 -3.29 -6.11 7.34
CA ILE A 21 -2.09 -6.38 6.53
C ILE A 21 -1.10 -5.22 6.63
N PHE A 22 0.17 -5.52 6.45
CA PHE A 22 1.21 -4.52 6.22
C PHE A 22 1.36 -4.30 4.71
N PHE A 23 1.48 -3.04 4.31
CA PHE A 23 1.52 -2.65 2.91
C PHE A 23 2.53 -1.52 2.69
N ARG A 24 3.56 -1.77 1.89
CA ARG A 24 4.53 -0.77 1.48
C ARG A 24 4.01 0.00 0.27
N LEU A 25 3.71 1.27 0.48
CA LEU A 25 3.21 2.17 -0.55
C LEU A 25 4.28 2.44 -1.60
N ILE A 26 3.94 2.33 -2.89
CA ILE A 26 4.79 2.73 -4.03
C ILE A 26 4.25 4.02 -4.63
N LYS A 27 2.94 4.08 -4.89
CA LYS A 27 2.29 5.23 -5.51
C LYS A 27 0.86 5.40 -4.97
N VAL A 28 0.51 6.64 -4.65
CA VAL A 28 -0.89 7.05 -4.42
C VAL A 28 -1.45 7.55 -5.75
N ARG A 29 -2.58 7.00 -6.18
CA ARG A 29 -3.28 7.40 -7.41
C ARG A 29 -4.38 8.39 -7.03
N ALA A 30 -3.96 9.63 -6.72
CA ALA A 30 -4.87 10.72 -6.39
C ALA A 30 -5.58 11.33 -7.63
N GLU A 31 -5.08 11.01 -8.82
CA GLU A 31 -5.60 11.47 -10.12
C GLU A 31 -6.95 10.82 -10.47
N LEU A 32 -7.21 9.63 -9.91
CA LEU A 32 -8.52 8.99 -9.98
C LEU A 32 -9.43 9.74 -9.00
N HIS A 33 -10.40 10.48 -9.54
CA HIS A 33 -11.38 11.23 -8.75
C HIS A 33 -12.08 10.26 -7.81
N THR A 34 -11.80 10.41 -6.52
CA THR A 34 -12.24 9.46 -5.51
C THR A 34 -13.23 10.14 -4.59
N TYR A 35 -14.40 9.51 -4.47
CA TYR A 35 -15.46 9.87 -3.53
C TYR A 35 -14.88 10.14 -2.13
N ASP A 36 -15.41 11.16 -1.46
CA ASP A 36 -14.98 11.72 -0.17
C ASP A 36 -14.13 10.79 0.69
N GLY A 37 -12.80 10.98 0.60
CA GLY A 37 -11.82 10.36 1.49
C GLY A 37 -11.27 9.00 1.05
N TRP A 38 -11.79 8.38 -0.01
CA TRP A 38 -11.19 7.17 -0.58
C TRP A 38 -10.01 7.50 -1.49
N THR A 39 -9.10 6.55 -1.69
CA THR A 39 -7.97 6.69 -2.61
C THR A 39 -7.52 5.34 -3.12
N TRP A 40 -7.05 5.32 -4.35
CA TRP A 40 -6.33 4.17 -4.91
C TRP A 40 -4.85 4.24 -4.51
N ILE A 41 -4.29 3.13 -4.04
CA ILE A 41 -2.88 2.98 -3.71
C ILE A 41 -2.30 1.74 -4.39
N ASP A 42 -1.08 1.86 -4.89
CA ASP A 42 -0.31 0.75 -5.45
C ASP A 42 0.94 0.52 -4.60
N GLY A 43 1.26 -0.75 -4.35
CA GLY A 43 2.31 -1.11 -3.40
C GLY A 43 2.50 -2.61 -3.22
N TYR A 44 3.33 -2.97 -2.24
CA TYR A 44 3.60 -4.37 -1.89
C TYR A 44 2.95 -4.73 -0.57
N GLN A 45 2.21 -5.82 -0.51
CA GLN A 45 1.90 -6.46 0.76
C GLN A 45 3.18 -7.03 1.35
N LEU A 46 3.36 -6.82 2.65
CA LEU A 46 4.48 -7.35 3.41
C LEU A 46 4.04 -8.56 4.25
N ASP A 47 4.97 -9.47 4.48
CA ASP A 47 4.83 -10.48 5.52
C ASP A 47 5.20 -9.93 6.91
N GLU A 48 5.20 -10.81 7.92
CA GLU A 48 5.56 -10.48 9.29
C GLU A 48 7.05 -10.09 9.45
N LYS A 49 7.91 -10.46 8.49
CA LYS A 49 9.33 -10.10 8.46
C LYS A 49 9.57 -8.77 7.75
N GLY A 50 8.56 -8.23 7.08
CA GLY A 50 8.64 -7.01 6.29
C GLY A 50 9.06 -7.23 4.84
N ASP A 51 9.11 -8.48 4.37
CA ASP A 51 9.45 -8.84 3.01
C ASP A 51 8.24 -8.70 2.07
N ALA A 52 8.49 -8.21 0.85
CA ALA A 52 7.46 -7.98 -0.13
C ALA A 52 6.99 -9.32 -0.74
N ILE A 53 5.79 -9.76 -0.39
CA ILE A 53 5.23 -11.04 -0.86
C ILE A 53 4.37 -10.91 -2.11
N ALA A 54 3.72 -9.76 -2.32
CA ALA A 54 2.83 -9.55 -3.47
C ALA A 54 2.65 -8.07 -3.78
N ARG A 55 2.61 -7.70 -5.07
CA ARG A 55 2.19 -6.35 -5.49
C ARG A 55 0.66 -6.29 -5.56
N ARG A 56 0.06 -5.26 -4.97
CA ARG A 56 -1.39 -5.05 -4.95
C ARG A 56 -1.74 -3.60 -5.22
N GLU A 57 -2.82 -3.41 -5.95
CA GLU A 57 -3.54 -2.15 -6.09
C GLU A 57 -4.78 -2.22 -5.20
N LEU A 58 -4.91 -1.28 -4.27
CA LEU A 58 -5.93 -1.30 -3.21
C LEU A 58 -6.73 0.01 -3.21
N PHE A 59 -8.02 -0.12 -2.95
CA PHE A 59 -8.92 1.01 -2.73
C PHE A 59 -9.20 1.17 -1.24
N VAL A 60 -8.74 2.27 -0.67
CA VAL A 60 -8.74 2.48 0.79
C VAL A 60 -9.27 3.84 1.19
N LEU A 61 -9.95 3.90 2.33
CA LEU A 61 -10.35 5.11 3.02
C LEU A 61 -9.13 5.71 3.73
N LYS A 62 -8.70 6.89 3.29
CA LYS A 62 -7.51 7.60 3.80
C LYS A 62 -7.56 7.82 5.31
N ALA A 63 -8.74 8.10 5.86
CA ALA A 63 -8.93 8.31 7.30
C ALA A 63 -8.63 7.06 8.15
N GLY A 64 -8.79 5.86 7.58
CA GLY A 64 -8.51 4.60 8.25
C GLY A 64 -7.10 4.06 8.06
N VAL A 65 -6.29 4.70 7.21
CA VAL A 65 -4.91 4.27 6.94
C VAL A 65 -3.99 4.75 8.05
N ARG A 66 -3.29 3.81 8.70
CA ARG A 66 -2.27 4.12 9.70
C ARG A 66 -0.89 3.92 9.09
N ALA A 67 -0.11 4.99 8.99
CA ALA A 67 1.28 4.91 8.57
C ALA A 67 2.13 4.44 9.75
N GLN A 68 2.86 3.35 9.58
CA GLN A 68 3.90 2.95 10.52
C GLN A 68 5.19 3.64 10.07
N LEU A 69 5.84 4.37 10.99
CA LEU A 69 7.18 4.90 10.74
C LEU A 69 8.07 3.72 10.32
N PRO A 70 8.69 3.77 9.12
CA PRO A 70 9.52 2.66 8.68
C PRO A 70 10.73 2.56 9.62
N PRO A 71 11.17 1.34 10.01
CA PRO A 71 12.52 1.18 10.52
C PRO A 71 13.53 1.73 9.48
N PRO A 72 14.68 2.26 9.90
CA PRO A 72 15.66 2.86 8.99
C PRO A 72 16.00 1.89 7.84
N ARG A 73 15.80 2.37 6.61
CA ARG A 73 15.79 1.57 5.38
C ARG A 73 17.16 0.93 5.10
N THR A 74 17.26 -0.40 5.15
CA THR A 74 18.17 -1.14 4.29
C THR A 74 17.52 -1.22 2.89
N ARG A 75 18.22 -0.76 1.85
CA ARG A 75 17.69 -0.73 0.47
C ARG A 75 17.74 -2.15 -0.11
N PRO A 76 16.61 -2.80 -0.44
CA PRO A 76 16.65 -4.05 -1.20
C PRO A 76 16.93 -3.74 -2.68
N LYS A 77 17.85 -4.48 -3.30
CA LYS A 77 18.13 -4.47 -4.75
C LYS A 77 16.85 -4.86 -5.49
N VAL A 78 16.34 -3.97 -6.34
CA VAL A 78 15.13 -4.21 -7.15
C VAL A 78 15.45 -5.19 -8.28
N PRO A 79 14.77 -6.35 -8.42
CA PRO A 79 14.64 -6.99 -9.73
C PRO A 79 13.49 -6.32 -10.48
N ALA A 80 13.81 -5.72 -11.62
CA ALA A 80 12.84 -5.16 -12.54
C ALA A 80 11.93 -6.27 -13.09
N ARG A 81 10.60 -6.17 -12.92
CA ARG A 81 9.65 -6.64 -13.95
C ARG A 81 8.19 -6.29 -13.67
N GLN A 82 7.55 -5.98 -14.79
CA GLN A 82 6.13 -6.07 -15.14
C GLN A 82 5.24 -4.88 -14.77
N ALA A 83 5.34 -3.88 -15.66
CA ALA A 83 4.23 -3.02 -16.01
C ALA A 83 3.08 -3.89 -16.54
N LEU A 84 2.05 -4.09 -15.73
CA LEU A 84 0.78 -4.60 -16.22
C LEU A 84 0.01 -3.42 -16.80
N ARG A 85 0.13 -3.27 -18.12
CA ARG A 85 -0.79 -2.53 -18.97
C ARG A 85 -2.22 -2.90 -18.62
N ARG A 86 -3.10 -1.91 -18.43
CA ARG A 86 -4.54 -2.11 -18.62
C ARG A 86 -5.02 -1.18 -19.72
N ARG A 87 -5.81 -1.80 -20.58
CA ARG A 87 -6.35 -1.41 -21.89
C ARG A 87 -7.05 -0.06 -21.89
#